data_AF-A0AAV9PH67-F1
#
_entry.id   AF-A0AAV9PH67-F1
#
_cell.length_a   1.000
_cell.length_b   1.000
_cell.length_c   1.000
_cell.angle_alpha   90.00
_cell.angle_beta   90.00
_cell.angle_gamma   90.00
#
_symmetry.space_group_name_H-M   'P 1'
#
loop_
_entity.id
_entity.type
_entity.pdbx_description
1 polymer ?
#
loop_
_entity_poly.entity_id
_entity_poly.type
_entity_poly.pdbx_seq_one_letter_code
_entity_poly.pdbx_strand_id
1 'polypeptide(L)'
;MFDAFRSFFLGVFWLHMLSYSVPLALRLRKQPLAAVVLMMGAIAVFEPYANVGAVGAWLSSVCLLGHVFELSSTHRYTFPAIAALLYCMLLGPAFHHLWIYAGSGNANFFYAITLVWNLALLIILTDTLYAVLRDEWEAERPEGVGKEIKQI
;
A
#
# COMPACT_ATOMS: atom_id res chain seq x y z
N MET A 1 -14.92 10.45 20.30
CA MET A 1 -15.70 9.40 19.61
C MET A 1 -15.77 8.20 20.55
N PHE A 2 -16.92 7.55 20.68
CA PHE A 2 -17.27 6.53 21.67
C PHE A 2 -16.13 5.63 22.21
N ASP A 3 -15.59 5.98 23.38
CA ASP A 3 -14.57 5.16 24.07
C ASP A 3 -15.06 3.73 24.35
N ALA A 4 -16.37 3.58 24.62
CA ALA A 4 -17.00 2.28 24.85
C ALA A 4 -16.84 1.30 23.68
N PHE A 5 -16.78 1.80 22.43
CA PHE A 5 -16.66 0.95 21.24
C PHE A 5 -15.23 0.89 20.70
N ARG A 6 -14.28 1.64 21.27
CA ARG A 6 -12.90 1.72 20.78
C ARG A 6 -12.24 0.35 20.68
N SER A 7 -12.34 -0.47 21.71
CA SER A 7 -11.75 -1.82 21.75
C SER A 7 -12.37 -2.76 20.71
N PHE A 8 -13.68 -2.63 20.47
CA PHE A 8 -14.36 -3.40 19.43
C PHE A 8 -13.83 -3.06 18.04
N PHE A 9 -13.77 -1.77 17.68
CA PHE A 9 -13.25 -1.34 16.38
C PHE A 9 -11.77 -1.70 16.19
N LEU A 10 -10.94 -1.52 17.22
CA LEU A 10 -9.55 -1.96 17.18
C LEU A 10 -9.44 -3.47 16.89
N GLY A 11 -10.23 -4.30 17.60
CA GLY A 11 -10.26 -5.74 17.36
C GLY A 11 -10.66 -6.09 15.92
N VAL A 12 -11.67 -5.42 15.37
CA VAL A 12 -12.12 -5.63 13.98
C VAL A 12 -11.02 -5.25 12.98
N PHE A 13 -10.34 -4.12 13.15
CA PHE A 13 -9.25 -3.72 12.25
C PHE A 13 -8.07 -4.70 12.29
N TRP A 14 -7.68 -5.16 13.48
CA TRP A 14 -6.63 -6.19 13.61
C TRP A 14 -7.03 -7.53 12.99
N LEU A 15 -8.28 -7.96 13.17
CA LEU A 15 -8.80 -9.19 12.57
C LEU A 15 -8.86 -9.08 11.04
N HIS A 16 -9.24 -7.92 10.52
CA HIS A 16 -9.19 -7.63 9.08
C HIS A 16 -7.76 -7.76 8.54
N MET A 17 -6.76 -7.16 9.20
CA MET A 17 -5.36 -7.33 8.82
C MET A 17 -4.90 -8.79 8.87
N LEU A 18 -5.26 -9.51 9.94
CA LEU A 18 -4.90 -10.92 10.10
C LEU A 18 -5.50 -11.80 9.00
N SER A 19 -6.67 -11.44 8.47
CA SER A 19 -7.33 -12.18 7.39
C SER A 19 -6.50 -12.25 6.10
N TYR A 20 -5.58 -11.30 5.86
CA TYR A 20 -4.69 -11.30 4.69
C TYR A 20 -3.47 -12.24 4.86
N SER A 21 -3.07 -12.57 6.08
CA SER A 21 -1.86 -13.36 6.36
C SER A 21 -1.92 -14.77 5.76
N VAL A 22 -3.03 -15.47 5.97
CA VAL A 22 -3.27 -16.84 5.50
C VAL A 22 -3.26 -16.94 3.97
N PRO A 23 -4.09 -16.17 3.22
CA PRO A 23 -4.13 -16.29 1.76
C PRO A 23 -2.80 -15.89 1.11
N LEU A 24 -2.12 -14.84 1.59
CA LEU A 24 -0.80 -14.44 1.07
C LEU A 24 0.26 -15.53 1.29
N ALA A 25 0.33 -16.09 2.50
CA ALA A 25 1.27 -17.15 2.82
C ALA A 25 1.02 -18.44 2.02
N LEU A 26 -0.25 -18.77 1.73
CA LEU A 26 -0.62 -19.92 0.91
C LEU A 26 -0.34 -19.70 -0.58
N ARG A 27 -0.62 -18.50 -1.10
CA ARG A 27 -0.48 -18.19 -2.53
C ARG A 27 0.98 -18.03 -2.97
N LEU A 28 1.80 -17.38 -2.15
CA LEU A 28 3.18 -16.99 -2.48
C LEU A 28 4.22 -17.90 -1.82
N ARG A 29 3.92 -19.21 -1.69
CA ARG A 29 4.84 -20.19 -1.09
C ARG A 29 6.19 -20.29 -1.81
N LYS A 30 6.24 -20.00 -3.11
CA LYS A 30 7.48 -20.01 -3.91
C LYS A 30 8.35 -18.78 -3.63
N GLN A 31 7.76 -17.67 -3.18
CA GLN A 31 8.44 -16.41 -2.90
C GLN A 31 8.07 -15.86 -1.51
N PRO A 32 8.58 -16.46 -0.42
CA PRO A 32 8.22 -16.07 0.95
C PRO A 32 8.61 -14.63 1.29
N LEU A 33 9.69 -14.11 0.68
CA LEU A 33 10.09 -12.70 0.86
C LEU A 33 9.02 -11.74 0.32
N ALA A 34 8.46 -12.02 -0.87
CA ALA A 34 7.38 -11.23 -1.44
C ALA A 34 6.12 -11.27 -0.57
N ALA A 35 5.80 -12.43 0.00
CA ALA A 35 4.69 -12.57 0.95
C ALA A 35 4.86 -11.64 2.17
N VAL A 36 6.07 -11.58 2.75
CA VAL A 36 6.37 -10.70 3.90
C VAL A 36 6.26 -9.22 3.51
N VAL A 37 6.83 -8.81 2.38
CA VAL A 37 6.77 -7.41 1.92
C VAL A 37 5.32 -6.97 1.65
N LEU A 38 4.51 -7.83 1.04
CA LEU A 38 3.09 -7.56 0.80
C LEU A 38 2.27 -7.52 2.09
N MET A 39 2.59 -8.38 3.07
CA MET A 39 1.98 -8.32 4.41
C MET A 39 2.33 -7.02 5.14
N MET A 40 3.60 -6.57 5.06
CA MET A 40 4.02 -5.28 5.60
C MET A 40 3.24 -4.12 4.96
N GLY A 41 2.98 -4.19 3.66
CA GLY A 41 2.18 -3.19 2.95
C GLY A 41 0.71 -3.20 3.36
N ALA A 42 0.10 -4.38 3.51
CA ALA A 42 -1.26 -4.49 4.02
C ALA A 42 -1.38 -3.89 5.42
N ILE A 43 -0.40 -4.14 6.30
CA ILE A 43 -0.36 -3.51 7.63
C ILE A 43 -0.21 -1.99 7.49
N ALA A 44 0.75 -1.50 6.71
CA ALA A 44 1.00 -0.06 6.56
C ALA A 44 -0.20 0.73 6.01
N VAL A 45 -1.06 0.09 5.20
CA VAL A 45 -2.27 0.70 4.63
C VAL A 45 -3.46 0.63 5.60
N PHE A 46 -3.65 -0.51 6.27
CA PHE A 46 -4.86 -0.78 7.06
C PHE A 46 -4.67 -0.65 8.58
N GLU A 47 -3.48 -0.25 9.04
CA GLU A 47 -3.23 -0.01 10.47
C GLU A 47 -4.21 1.05 11.01
N PRO A 48 -4.78 0.88 12.23
CA PRO A 48 -5.84 1.75 12.74
C PRO A 48 -5.36 3.19 13.01
N TYR A 49 -4.04 3.39 13.06
CA TYR A 49 -3.40 4.68 13.20
C TYR A 49 -2.38 4.85 12.07
N ALA A 50 -2.46 5.98 11.37
CA ALA A 50 -1.54 6.26 10.29
C ALA A 50 -0.12 6.43 10.83
N ASN A 51 0.82 5.61 10.35
CA ASN A 51 2.22 5.64 10.76
C ASN A 51 3.14 5.78 9.54
N VAL A 52 3.74 6.97 9.39
CA VAL A 52 4.68 7.27 8.29
C VAL A 52 5.93 6.37 8.37
N GLY A 53 6.36 5.97 9.58
CA GLY A 53 7.48 5.06 9.77
C GLY A 53 7.19 3.65 9.25
N ALA A 54 5.98 3.13 9.49
CA ALA A 54 5.55 1.83 8.95
C ALA A 54 5.50 1.86 7.42
N VAL A 55 4.95 2.93 6.84
CA VAL A 55 4.93 3.15 5.39
C VAL A 55 6.34 3.24 4.81
N GLY A 56 7.22 4.02 5.42
CA GLY A 56 8.61 4.16 4.98
C GLY A 56 9.39 2.84 5.03
N ALA A 57 9.20 2.06 6.10
CA ALA A 57 9.80 0.74 6.23
C ALA A 57 9.28 -0.23 5.15
N TRP A 58 7.97 -0.22 4.88
CA TRP A 58 7.38 -1.02 3.81
C TRP A 58 7.93 -0.61 2.44
N LEU A 59 7.87 0.67 2.07
CA LEU A 59 8.36 1.16 0.78
C LEU A 59 9.85 0.86 0.57
N SER A 60 10.66 0.95 1.63
CA SER A 60 12.08 0.54 1.58
C SER A 60 12.25 -0.96 1.36
N SER A 61 11.36 -1.77 1.93
CA SER A 61 11.39 -3.23 1.79
C SER A 61 10.97 -3.68 0.38
N VAL A 62 10.21 -2.88 -0.36
CA VAL A 62 9.93 -3.13 -1.79
C VAL A 62 11.22 -3.21 -2.60
N CYS A 63 12.27 -2.46 -2.22
CA CYS A 63 13.59 -2.55 -2.86
C CYS A 63 14.26 -3.92 -2.76
N LEU A 64 13.85 -4.77 -1.80
CA LEU A 64 14.35 -6.14 -1.68
C LEU A 64 13.81 -7.05 -2.79
N LEU A 65 12.71 -6.67 -3.44
CA LEU A 65 12.13 -7.39 -4.58
C LEU A 65 12.79 -6.94 -5.89
N GLY A 66 14.13 -7.00 -5.89
CA GLY A 66 15.02 -6.59 -6.98
C GLY A 66 14.61 -7.17 -8.34
N HIS A 67 14.28 -8.47 -8.33
CA HIS A 67 13.89 -9.25 -9.51
C HIS A 67 12.59 -8.78 -10.15
N VAL A 68 11.75 -8.09 -9.39
CA VAL A 68 10.44 -7.62 -9.84
C VAL A 68 10.54 -6.24 -10.49
N PHE A 69 11.62 -5.47 -10.30
CA PHE A 69 11.73 -4.10 -10.78
C PHE A 69 11.64 -3.95 -12.30
N GLU A 70 12.18 -4.89 -13.07
CA GLU A 70 12.12 -4.84 -14.54
C GLU A 70 10.68 -5.06 -15.03
N LEU A 71 9.93 -5.97 -14.40
CA LEU A 71 8.48 -6.10 -14.60
C LEU A 71 7.73 -4.87 -14.06
N SER A 72 8.26 -4.26 -13.00
CA SER A 72 7.74 -3.05 -12.38
C SER A 72 7.85 -1.80 -13.25
N SER A 73 8.78 -1.80 -14.21
CA SER A 73 8.88 -0.75 -15.23
C SER A 73 7.70 -0.74 -16.22
N THR A 74 6.84 -1.76 -16.22
CA THR A 74 5.59 -1.82 -17.02
C THR A 74 4.40 -1.20 -16.27
N HIS A 75 4.60 -0.69 -15.05
CA HIS A 75 3.51 -0.20 -14.21
C HIS A 75 2.99 1.15 -14.67
N ARG A 76 1.76 1.14 -15.19
CA ARG A 76 1.07 2.34 -15.67
C ARG A 76 0.73 3.33 -14.55
N TYR A 77 0.66 2.88 -13.30
CA TYR A 77 0.15 3.67 -12.17
C TYR A 77 1.14 3.96 -11.03
N THR A 78 2.33 3.32 -11.01
CA THR A 78 3.37 3.59 -10.00
C THR A 78 3.80 5.06 -9.97
N PHE A 79 4.05 5.68 -11.14
CA PHE A 79 4.47 7.08 -11.19
C PHE A 79 3.42 8.04 -10.62
N PRO A 80 2.14 8.00 -11.07
CA PRO A 80 1.07 8.76 -10.43
C PRO A 80 0.95 8.52 -8.92
N ALA A 81 1.11 7.28 -8.46
CA ALA A 81 1.00 6.94 -7.05
C ALA A 81 2.13 7.56 -6.21
N ILE A 82 3.38 7.47 -6.66
CA ILE A 82 4.53 8.10 -5.97
C ILE A 82 4.37 9.63 -5.97
N ALA A 83 3.96 10.23 -7.10
CA ALA A 83 3.70 11.66 -7.17
C ALA A 83 2.59 12.09 -6.19
N ALA A 84 1.51 11.30 -6.09
CA ALA A 84 0.44 11.52 -5.13
C ALA A 84 0.93 11.40 -3.68
N LEU A 85 1.80 10.45 -3.35
CA LEU A 85 2.41 10.34 -2.02
C LEU A 85 3.23 11.58 -1.68
N LEU A 86 4.10 12.03 -2.58
CA LEU A 86 4.91 13.24 -2.37
C LEU A 86 4.03 14.48 -2.19
N TYR A 87 2.98 14.61 -3.01
CA TYR A 87 1.98 15.66 -2.88
C TYR A 87 1.29 15.63 -1.50
N CYS A 88 0.91 14.44 -1.03
CA CYS A 88 0.30 14.25 0.29
C CYS A 88 1.27 14.55 1.44
N MET A 89 2.56 14.19 1.34
CA MET A 89 3.56 14.54 2.36
C MET A 89 3.75 16.04 2.50
N LEU A 90 3.65 16.79 1.39
CA LEU A 90 3.78 18.24 1.39
C LEU A 90 2.53 18.92 1.96
N LEU A 91 1.34 18.56 1.46
CA LEU A 91 0.09 19.25 1.83
C LEU A 91 -0.56 18.72 3.10
N GLY A 92 -0.31 17.47 3.50
CA GLY A 92 -0.85 16.87 4.70
C GLY A 92 -0.61 17.72 5.96
N PRO A 93 0.65 18.09 6.27
CA PRO A 93 0.98 18.96 7.40
C PRO A 93 0.35 20.35 7.28
N ALA A 94 0.26 20.92 6.07
CA ALA A 94 -0.36 22.22 5.85
C ALA A 94 -1.87 22.18 6.15
N PHE A 95 -2.60 21.17 5.64
CA PHE A 95 -4.03 21.02 5.92
C PHE A 95 -4.29 20.68 7.39
N HIS A 96 -3.44 19.86 8.02
CA HIS A 96 -3.50 19.63 9.46
C HIS A 96 -3.33 20.93 10.24
N HIS A 97 -2.34 21.76 9.87
CA HIS A 97 -2.08 23.02 10.56
C HIS A 97 -3.23 24.02 10.37
N LEU A 98 -3.76 24.14 9.15
CA LEU A 98 -4.90 25.02 8.86
C LEU A 98 -6.15 24.63 9.63
N TRP A 99 -6.38 23.33 9.82
CA TRP A 99 -7.52 22.82 10.56
C TRP A 99 -7.36 22.97 12.08
N ILE A 100 -6.26 22.50 12.65
CA ILE A 100 -6.07 22.43 14.10
C ILE A 100 -5.63 23.77 14.70
N TYR A 101 -4.67 24.45 14.07
CA TYR A 101 -4.00 25.61 14.68
C TYR A 101 -4.49 26.94 14.12
N ALA A 102 -4.63 27.05 12.79
CA ALA A 102 -5.03 28.33 12.17
C ALA A 102 -6.55 28.57 12.23
N GLY A 103 -7.36 27.52 12.36
CA GLY A 103 -8.83 27.59 12.37
C GLY A 103 -9.46 28.07 11.06
N SER A 104 -8.67 28.29 10.01
CA SER A 104 -9.11 28.75 8.69
C SER A 104 -9.37 27.60 7.72
N GLY A 105 -8.94 26.38 8.05
CA GLY A 105 -9.10 25.18 7.23
C GLY A 105 -10.25 24.28 7.71
N ASN A 106 -11.03 23.76 6.75
CA ASN A 106 -12.04 22.75 7.02
C ASN A 106 -11.39 21.37 7.25
N ALA A 107 -11.86 20.62 8.26
CA ALA A 107 -11.45 19.24 8.54
C ALA A 107 -11.51 18.31 7.31
N ASN A 108 -12.46 18.58 6.39
CA ASN A 108 -12.61 17.83 5.14
C ASN A 108 -11.37 17.87 4.25
N PHE A 109 -10.57 18.94 4.28
CA PHE A 109 -9.33 19.02 3.51
C PHE A 109 -8.29 18.03 4.04
N PHE A 110 -8.15 17.95 5.37
CA PHE A 110 -7.25 16.98 5.99
C PHE A 110 -7.76 15.54 5.79
N TYR A 111 -9.08 15.32 5.88
CA TYR A 111 -9.65 14.01 5.56
C TYR A 111 -9.38 13.60 4.09
N ALA A 112 -9.64 14.49 3.13
CA ALA A 112 -9.43 14.21 1.72
C ALA A 112 -7.97 13.85 1.38
N ILE A 113 -7.00 14.58 1.93
CA ILE A 113 -5.58 14.27 1.66
C ILE A 113 -5.16 12.92 2.26
N THR A 114 -5.72 12.52 3.42
CA THR A 114 -5.47 11.18 3.97
C THR A 114 -6.10 10.05 3.14
N LEU A 115 -7.21 10.32 2.44
CA LEU A 115 -7.76 9.35 1.47
C LEU A 115 -6.86 9.21 0.24
N VAL A 116 -6.34 10.32 -0.29
CA VAL A 116 -5.40 10.30 -1.43
C VAL A 116 -4.12 9.55 -1.05
N TRP A 117 -3.60 9.78 0.17
CA TRP A 117 -2.47 9.04 0.72
C TRP A 117 -2.71 7.53 0.72
N ASN A 118 -3.82 7.08 1.32
CA ASN A 118 -4.14 5.64 1.37
C ASN A 118 -4.41 5.04 -0.01
N LEU A 119 -5.05 5.78 -0.91
CA LEU A 119 -5.27 5.35 -2.29
C LEU A 119 -3.94 5.13 -3.02
N ALA A 120 -2.99 6.05 -2.86
CA ALA A 120 -1.67 5.93 -3.48
C ALA A 120 -0.90 4.71 -2.93
N LEU A 121 -0.96 4.46 -1.62
CA LEU A 121 -0.36 3.26 -1.02
C LEU A 121 -1.02 1.96 -1.54
N LEU A 122 -2.36 1.94 -1.66
CA LEU A 122 -3.09 0.81 -2.21
C LEU A 122 -2.67 0.51 -3.65
N ILE A 123 -2.54 1.55 -4.49
CA ILE A 123 -2.08 1.38 -5.88
C ILE A 123 -0.70 0.73 -5.89
N ILE A 124 0.26 1.22 -5.10
CA ILE A 124 1.61 0.64 -5.02
C ILE A 124 1.57 -0.81 -4.52
N LEU A 125 0.72 -1.11 -3.53
CA LEU A 125 0.56 -2.46 -3.01
C LEU A 125 0.02 -3.42 -4.07
N THR A 126 -1.04 -3.03 -4.79
CA THR A 126 -1.63 -3.85 -5.85
C THR A 126 -0.69 -4.02 -7.03
N ASP A 127 0.04 -2.98 -7.38
CA ASP A 127 1.05 -3.00 -8.42
C ASP A 127 2.18 -3.97 -8.06
N THR A 128 2.68 -3.90 -6.82
CA THR A 128 3.72 -4.83 -6.33
C THR A 128 3.22 -6.27 -6.34
N LEU A 129 1.98 -6.52 -5.89
CA LEU A 129 1.38 -7.85 -5.93
C LEU A 129 1.27 -8.38 -7.37
N TYR A 130 0.80 -7.54 -8.30
CA TYR A 130 0.67 -7.92 -9.70
C TYR A 130 2.04 -8.31 -10.29
N ALA A 131 3.07 -7.53 -9.99
CA ALA A 131 4.41 -7.77 -10.49
C ALA A 131 5.02 -9.08 -9.97
N VAL A 132 4.82 -9.39 -8.69
CA VAL A 132 5.21 -10.69 -8.09
C VAL A 132 4.48 -11.86 -8.76
N LEU A 133 3.18 -11.72 -8.99
CA LEU A 133 2.39 -12.76 -9.66
C LEU A 133 2.80 -12.95 -11.12
N ARG A 134 3.16 -11.85 -11.80
CA ARG A 134 3.66 -11.86 -13.17
C ARG A 134 5.02 -12.54 -13.28
N ASP A 135 5.91 -12.28 -12.33
CA ASP A 135 7.21 -12.95 -12.24
C ASP A 135 7.07 -14.47 -12.08
N GLU A 136 6.20 -14.93 -11.16
CA GLU A 136 5.90 -16.37 -11.02
C GLU A 136 5.32 -16.97 -12.31
N TRP A 137 4.48 -16.22 -13.02
CA TRP A 137 3.86 -16.69 -14.26
C TRP A 137 4.87 -16.78 -15.41
N GLU A 138 5.76 -15.81 -15.56
CA GLU A 138 6.83 -15.84 -16.56
C GLU A 138 7.84 -16.97 -16.28
N ALA A 139 8.13 -17.24 -14.99
CA ALA A 139 8.97 -18.37 -14.59
C ALA A 139 8.34 -19.73 -14.93
N GLU A 140 7.01 -19.87 -14.86
CA GLU A 140 6.29 -21.10 -15.23
C GLU A 140 6.08 -21.24 -16.74
N ARG A 141 6.00 -20.12 -17.49
CA ARG A 141 5.69 -20.09 -18.93
C ARG A 141 6.66 -19.16 -19.67
N PRO A 142 7.80 -19.68 -20.14
CA PRO A 142 8.79 -18.89 -20.87
C PRO A 142 8.22 -18.26 -22.15
N GLU A 143 7.22 -18.89 -22.77
CA GLU A 143 6.51 -18.32 -23.94
C GLU A 143 5.64 -17.08 -23.65
N GLY A 144 5.52 -16.70 -22.38
CA GLY A 144 4.78 -15.53 -21.90
C GLY A 144 5.63 -14.26 -21.72
N VAL A 145 6.96 -14.40 -21.71
CA VAL A 145 7.91 -13.29 -21.49
C VAL A 145 7.71 -12.21 -22.54
N GLY A 146 7.51 -10.95 -22.11
CA GLY A 146 7.35 -9.80 -22.99
C GLY A 146 5.98 -9.63 -23.66
N LYS A 147 4.99 -10.50 -23.40
CA LYS A 147 3.60 -10.28 -23.85
C LYS A 147 2.86 -9.34 -22.91
N GLU A 148 2.29 -8.26 -23.44
CA GLU A 148 1.34 -7.41 -22.69
C GLU A 148 0.13 -8.25 -22.25
N ILE A 149 0.03 -8.55 -20.96
CA ILE A 149 -1.25 -8.98 -20.38
C ILE A 149 -2.10 -7.73 -20.24
N LYS A 150 -3.18 -7.67 -21.00
CA LYS A 150 -4.27 -6.72 -20.72
C LYS A 150 -4.93 -7.15 -19.41
N GLN A 151 -4.87 -6.31 -18.38
CA GLN A 151 -5.84 -6.35 -17.30
C GLN A 151 -7.23 -6.13 -17.94
N ILE A 152 -8.09 -7.14 -17.88
CA ILE A 152 -9.51 -7.03 -18.24
C ILE A 152 -10.26 -6.52 -17.01
#